data_AF-A0A2E6I969-F1
#
_entry.id   AF-A0A2E6I969-F1
#
_cell.length_a   1.000
_cell.length_b   1.000
_cell.length_c   1.000
_cell.angle_alpha   90.00
_cell.angle_beta   90.00
_cell.angle_gamma   90.00
#
_symmetry.space_group_name_H-M   'P 1'
#
loop_
_entity.id
_entity.type
_entity.pdbx_description
1 polymer ?
#
loop_
_entity_poly.entity_id
_entity_poly.type
_entity_poly.pdbx_seq_one_letter_code
_entity_poly.pdbx_strand_id
1 'polypeptide(L)'
;MADRILRVRYGDNVSPEARFKSVVKYLKELIEDGLRDEYVRQKAVSIVNRAGVKGHDELGEIKAIVQWVQNNVVYRKDPLDVEYFMSARRILKDVELGRSAADCDDFVIVAGALLGSIGYPSGALIVDSNNDGVFNHVMLLTRTTAPTKQFGTNWIPCELIFPTFKIGKSVKVSSVYPLVANPGTTRVPIMKQQIAGLSGGPTTSFASSPSAGLGALTPRPVVWAKQLGLLGGRK
;
A
#
# COMPACT_ATOMS: atom_id res chain seq x y z
N MET A 1 9.12 -14.93 1.69
CA MET A 1 8.63 -14.60 3.04
C MET A 1 7.52 -15.55 3.47
N ALA A 2 7.06 -15.45 4.72
CA ALA A 2 6.03 -16.33 5.26
C ALA A 2 4.64 -16.01 4.66
N ASP A 3 3.90 -17.05 4.35
CA ASP A 3 2.56 -17.04 3.76
C ASP A 3 1.49 -16.84 4.86
N ARG A 4 1.32 -15.60 5.32
CA ARG A 4 0.57 -15.30 6.57
C ARG A 4 -0.45 -14.19 6.42
N ILE A 5 -1.36 -14.14 7.40
CA ILE A 5 -2.37 -13.10 7.62
C ILE A 5 -2.10 -12.51 8.99
N LEU A 6 -1.86 -11.20 9.06
CA LEU A 6 -1.88 -10.44 10.30
C LEU A 6 -3.34 -10.08 10.60
N ARG A 7 -3.77 -10.31 11.84
CA ARG A 7 -5.13 -9.99 12.31
C ARG A 7 -5.02 -9.01 13.45
N VAL A 8 -5.60 -7.83 13.31
CA VAL A 8 -5.51 -6.77 14.31
C VAL A 8 -6.91 -6.43 14.80
N ARG A 9 -7.10 -6.56 16.11
CA ARG A 9 -8.29 -6.05 16.79
C ARG A 9 -7.89 -4.83 17.60
N TYR A 10 -8.52 -3.70 17.32
CA TYR A 10 -8.34 -2.49 18.12
C TYR A 10 -9.33 -2.47 19.28
N GLY A 11 -8.85 -2.20 20.49
CA GLY A 11 -9.72 -1.95 21.63
C GLY A 11 -10.51 -0.65 21.46
N ASP A 12 -11.63 -0.54 22.16
CA ASP A 12 -12.51 0.65 22.13
C ASP A 12 -11.80 1.93 22.63
N ASN A 13 -10.74 1.76 23.42
CA ASN A 13 -9.90 2.82 23.94
C ASN A 13 -8.82 3.33 22.96
N VAL A 14 -8.66 2.68 21.79
CA VAL A 14 -7.67 3.10 20.80
C VAL A 14 -8.25 4.23 19.94
N SER A 15 -7.63 5.41 20.01
CA SER A 15 -8.09 6.58 19.24
C SER A 15 -8.05 6.33 17.72
N PRO A 16 -8.92 6.99 16.93
CA PRO A 16 -8.90 6.88 15.47
C PRO A 16 -7.52 7.18 14.86
N GLU A 17 -6.81 8.18 15.40
CA GLU A 17 -5.46 8.54 14.96
C GLU A 17 -4.44 7.42 15.23
N ALA A 18 -4.52 6.75 16.38
CA ALA A 18 -3.63 5.64 16.72
C ALA A 18 -3.91 4.41 15.84
N ARG A 19 -5.19 4.10 15.57
CA ARG A 19 -5.59 3.05 14.62
C ARG A 19 -5.04 3.36 13.22
N PHE A 20 -5.21 4.59 12.76
CA PHE A 20 -4.70 5.04 11.47
C PHE A 20 -3.17 4.91 11.35
N LYS A 21 -2.41 5.36 12.35
CA LYS A 21 -0.94 5.20 12.37
C LYS A 21 -0.52 3.74 12.31
N SER A 22 -1.28 2.86 12.96
CA SER A 22 -1.09 1.41 12.93
C SER A 22 -1.33 0.83 11.53
N VAL A 23 -2.45 1.16 10.89
CA VAL A 23 -2.77 0.75 9.49
C VAL A 23 -1.66 1.19 8.54
N VAL A 24 -1.29 2.48 8.60
CA VAL A 24 -0.21 3.06 7.78
C VAL A 24 1.11 2.31 7.96
N LYS A 25 1.46 1.98 9.21
CA LYS A 25 2.65 1.20 9.51
C LYS A 25 2.58 -0.18 8.84
N TYR A 26 1.48 -0.91 9.00
CA TYR A 26 1.33 -2.24 8.43
C TYR A 26 1.35 -2.25 6.90
N LEU A 27 0.64 -1.33 6.25
CA LEU A 27 0.68 -1.15 4.80
C LEU A 27 2.11 -0.95 4.30
N LYS A 28 2.82 0.04 4.87
CA LYS A 28 4.20 0.35 4.47
C LYS A 28 5.10 -0.86 4.63
N GLU A 29 5.04 -1.50 5.78
CA GLU A 29 5.91 -2.62 6.09
C GLU A 29 5.58 -3.85 5.23
N LEU A 30 4.31 -4.13 4.91
CA LEU A 30 3.94 -5.26 4.05
C LEU A 30 4.29 -5.04 2.58
N ILE A 31 4.23 -3.79 2.10
CA ILE A 31 4.74 -3.41 0.77
C ILE A 31 6.26 -3.57 0.72
N GLU A 32 6.98 -3.06 1.72
CA GLU A 32 8.45 -3.18 1.82
C GLU A 32 8.91 -4.63 1.94
N ASP A 33 8.13 -5.45 2.64
CA ASP A 33 8.32 -6.88 2.69
C ASP A 33 8.16 -7.42 1.27
N GLY A 34 7.00 -7.22 0.65
CA GLY A 34 6.63 -7.80 -0.65
C GLY A 34 7.58 -7.43 -1.79
N LEU A 35 8.07 -6.18 -1.85
CA LEU A 35 8.99 -5.75 -2.90
C LEU A 35 10.36 -6.46 -2.86
N ARG A 36 10.74 -7.04 -1.71
CA ARG A 36 11.97 -7.85 -1.54
C ARG A 36 11.74 -9.34 -1.77
N ASP A 37 10.51 -9.75 -2.10
CA ASP A 37 10.17 -11.15 -2.27
C ASP A 37 10.39 -11.61 -3.71
N GLU A 38 11.31 -12.58 -3.90
CA GLU A 38 11.59 -13.14 -5.22
C GLU A 38 10.35 -13.73 -5.90
N TYR A 39 9.42 -14.33 -5.16
CA TYR A 39 8.19 -14.86 -5.77
C TYR A 39 7.26 -13.74 -6.27
N VAL A 40 7.17 -12.64 -5.52
CA VAL A 40 6.43 -11.44 -5.94
C VAL A 40 7.08 -10.87 -7.20
N ARG A 41 8.42 -10.77 -7.21
CA ARG A 41 9.18 -10.31 -8.36
C ARG A 41 8.94 -11.16 -9.61
N GLN A 42 9.04 -12.47 -9.50
CA GLN A 42 8.80 -13.39 -10.62
C GLN A 42 7.36 -13.30 -11.13
N LYS A 43 6.39 -13.12 -10.23
CA LYS A 43 5.00 -12.88 -10.63
C LYS A 43 4.86 -11.56 -11.41
N ALA A 44 5.45 -10.46 -10.93
CA ALA A 44 5.41 -9.17 -11.62
C ALA A 44 5.99 -9.26 -13.03
N VAL A 45 7.17 -9.88 -13.19
CA VAL A 45 7.78 -10.14 -14.51
C VAL A 45 6.86 -10.98 -15.39
N SER A 46 6.26 -12.04 -14.85
CA SER A 46 5.30 -12.85 -15.61
C SER A 46 4.08 -12.07 -16.07
N ILE A 47 3.57 -11.12 -15.27
CA ILE A 47 2.42 -10.28 -15.65
C ILE A 47 2.79 -9.38 -16.83
N VAL A 48 3.91 -8.67 -16.72
CA VAL A 48 4.43 -7.77 -17.75
C VAL A 48 4.69 -8.51 -19.06
N ASN A 49 5.35 -9.66 -19.00
CA ASN A 49 5.65 -10.48 -20.18
C ASN A 49 4.38 -10.99 -20.86
N ARG A 50 3.39 -11.48 -20.09
CA ARG A 50 2.12 -11.97 -20.64
C ARG A 50 1.28 -10.84 -21.27
N ALA A 51 1.43 -9.61 -20.78
CA ALA A 51 0.80 -8.44 -21.37
C ALA A 51 1.50 -7.96 -22.66
N GLY A 52 2.63 -8.58 -23.05
CA GLY A 52 3.39 -8.19 -24.25
C GLY A 52 4.03 -6.81 -24.16
N VAL A 53 4.24 -6.31 -22.94
CA VAL A 53 4.86 -5.00 -22.70
C VAL A 53 6.34 -5.09 -23.05
N LYS A 54 6.81 -4.12 -23.84
CA LYS A 54 8.22 -4.05 -24.24
C LYS A 54 9.07 -3.55 -23.07
N GLY A 55 10.31 -4.01 -22.99
CA GLY A 55 11.27 -3.47 -22.04
C GLY A 55 11.39 -1.94 -22.20
N HIS A 56 11.50 -1.23 -21.08
CA HIS A 56 11.53 0.23 -20.97
C HIS A 56 10.20 0.96 -21.25
N ASP A 57 9.10 0.25 -21.50
CA ASP A 57 7.77 0.87 -21.49
C ASP A 57 7.21 0.93 -20.06
N GLU A 58 7.73 1.86 -19.25
CA GLU A 58 7.37 1.95 -17.84
C GLU A 58 5.87 2.14 -17.58
N LEU A 59 5.20 2.93 -18.43
CA LEU A 59 3.75 3.10 -18.32
C LEU A 59 2.99 1.84 -18.72
N GLY A 60 3.48 1.11 -19.72
CA GLY A 60 2.96 -0.21 -20.06
C GLY A 60 3.08 -1.19 -18.90
N GLU A 61 4.23 -1.23 -18.22
CA GLU A 61 4.48 -2.11 -17.08
C GLU A 61 3.55 -1.79 -15.91
N ILE A 62 3.42 -0.50 -15.56
CA ILE A 62 2.50 -0.04 -14.52
C ILE A 62 1.05 -0.41 -14.86
N LYS A 63 0.61 -0.14 -16.09
CA LYS A 63 -0.76 -0.47 -16.53
C LYS A 63 -1.02 -1.97 -16.47
N ALA A 64 -0.08 -2.79 -16.92
CA ALA A 64 -0.21 -4.25 -16.92
C ALA A 64 -0.39 -4.79 -15.49
N ILE A 65 0.40 -4.31 -14.52
CA ILE A 65 0.25 -4.72 -13.13
C ILE A 65 -1.07 -4.24 -12.54
N VAL A 66 -1.43 -2.98 -12.71
CA VAL A 66 -2.70 -2.43 -12.20
C VAL A 66 -3.89 -3.21 -12.75
N GLN A 67 -3.93 -3.43 -14.05
CA GLN A 67 -5.01 -4.19 -14.70
C GLN A 67 -5.02 -5.65 -14.25
N TRP A 68 -3.86 -6.28 -14.06
CA TRP A 68 -3.82 -7.64 -13.55
C TRP A 68 -4.39 -7.72 -12.14
N VAL A 69 -4.02 -6.81 -11.24
CA VAL A 69 -4.56 -6.77 -9.87
C VAL A 69 -6.07 -6.55 -9.90
N GLN A 70 -6.55 -5.54 -10.62
CA GLN A 70 -7.98 -5.22 -10.78
C GLN A 70 -8.82 -6.42 -11.27
N ASN A 71 -8.24 -7.25 -12.14
CA ASN A 71 -8.97 -8.36 -12.78
C ASN A 71 -8.84 -9.70 -12.06
N ASN A 72 -7.84 -9.89 -11.19
CA ASN A 72 -7.51 -11.20 -10.62
C ASN A 72 -7.66 -11.24 -9.09
N VAL A 73 -7.56 -10.11 -8.40
CA VAL A 73 -7.77 -10.04 -6.95
C VAL A 73 -9.24 -9.75 -6.70
N VAL A 74 -9.88 -10.53 -5.83
CA VAL A 74 -11.31 -10.40 -5.53
C VAL A 74 -11.51 -9.60 -4.25
N TYR A 75 -12.29 -8.53 -4.35
CA TYR A 75 -12.64 -7.69 -3.21
C TYR A 75 -13.60 -8.39 -2.24
N ARG A 76 -13.24 -8.44 -0.97
CA ARG A 76 -14.06 -8.91 0.16
C ARG A 76 -13.81 -8.02 1.37
N LYS A 77 -14.87 -7.75 2.13
CA LYS A 77 -14.75 -7.02 3.38
C LYS A 77 -14.09 -7.88 4.45
N ASP A 78 -13.40 -7.22 5.35
CA ASP A 78 -12.89 -7.83 6.55
C ASP A 78 -14.00 -8.31 7.50
N PRO A 79 -13.70 -9.29 8.38
CA PRO A 79 -14.61 -9.67 9.46
C PRO A 79 -14.93 -8.48 10.37
N LEU A 80 -16.11 -8.52 10.99
CA LEU A 80 -16.54 -7.48 11.92
C LEU A 80 -15.50 -7.29 13.05
N ASP A 81 -15.10 -6.04 13.26
CA ASP A 81 -14.15 -5.59 14.29
C ASP A 81 -12.73 -6.17 14.21
N VAL A 82 -12.31 -6.73 13.07
CA VAL A 82 -10.97 -7.27 12.87
C VAL A 82 -10.39 -6.83 11.53
N GLU A 83 -9.30 -6.08 11.55
CA GLU A 83 -8.54 -5.75 10.34
C GLU A 83 -7.64 -6.93 9.95
N TYR A 84 -7.68 -7.32 8.68
CA TYR A 84 -6.77 -8.30 8.10
C TYR A 84 -5.73 -7.57 7.26
N PHE A 85 -4.47 -7.99 7.41
CA PHE A 85 -3.41 -7.59 6.49
C PHE A 85 -2.69 -8.83 5.97
N MET A 86 -2.80 -9.06 4.66
CA MET A 86 -2.16 -10.17 3.99
C MET A 86 -0.87 -9.74 3.31
N SER A 87 0.12 -10.63 3.28
CA SER A 87 1.33 -10.37 2.48
C SER A 87 1.00 -10.47 0.99
N ALA A 88 1.73 -9.71 0.17
CA ALA A 88 1.64 -9.83 -1.28
C ALA A 88 1.80 -11.28 -1.76
N ARG A 89 2.76 -12.04 -1.21
CA ARG A 89 2.94 -13.47 -1.54
C ARG A 89 1.70 -14.30 -1.23
N ARG A 90 1.06 -14.07 -0.08
CA ARG A 90 -0.18 -14.76 0.30
C ARG A 90 -1.31 -14.47 -0.68
N ILE A 91 -1.53 -13.19 -0.99
CA ILE A 91 -2.58 -12.75 -1.91
C ILE A 91 -2.37 -13.39 -3.29
N LEU A 92 -1.14 -13.34 -3.82
CA LEU A 92 -0.81 -13.92 -5.11
C LEU A 92 -1.07 -15.44 -5.19
N LYS A 93 -0.75 -16.18 -4.13
CA LYS A 93 -1.08 -17.61 -4.06
C LYS A 93 -2.58 -17.86 -3.99
N ASP A 94 -3.31 -17.03 -3.24
CA ASP A 94 -4.76 -17.16 -3.16
C ASP A 94 -5.44 -16.87 -4.49
N VAL A 95 -4.90 -15.94 -5.30
CA VAL A 95 -5.30 -15.74 -6.69
C VAL A 95 -5.05 -17.00 -7.53
N GLU A 96 -3.85 -17.60 -7.44
CA GLU A 96 -3.52 -18.83 -8.19
C GLU A 96 -4.44 -20.01 -7.85
N LEU A 97 -4.90 -20.07 -6.60
CA LEU A 97 -5.82 -21.10 -6.10
C LEU A 97 -7.30 -20.74 -6.31
N GLY A 98 -7.63 -19.60 -6.93
CA GLY A 98 -9.01 -19.18 -7.17
C GLY A 98 -9.79 -18.81 -5.90
N ARG A 99 -9.11 -18.42 -4.82
CA ARG A 99 -9.69 -18.15 -3.50
C ARG A 99 -9.29 -16.79 -2.92
N SER A 100 -8.89 -15.84 -3.78
CA SER A 100 -8.54 -14.49 -3.33
C SER A 100 -9.74 -13.83 -2.64
N ALA A 101 -9.46 -13.13 -1.54
CA ALA A 101 -10.44 -12.42 -0.74
C ALA A 101 -9.69 -11.32 0.01
N ALA A 102 -9.58 -10.16 -0.62
CA ALA A 102 -8.76 -9.04 -0.18
C ALA A 102 -9.61 -7.79 0.00
N ASP A 103 -9.31 -6.95 0.98
CA ASP A 103 -9.96 -5.66 1.19
C ASP A 103 -9.22 -4.52 0.43
N CYS A 104 -9.50 -3.24 0.73
CA CYS A 104 -8.78 -2.15 0.07
C CYS A 104 -7.28 -2.09 0.42
N ASP A 105 -6.92 -2.39 1.67
CA ASP A 105 -5.53 -2.37 2.15
C ASP A 105 -4.69 -3.45 1.46
N ASP A 106 -5.24 -4.66 1.37
CA ASP A 106 -4.61 -5.80 0.71
C ASP A 106 -4.32 -5.57 -0.78
N PHE A 107 -5.23 -4.91 -1.50
CA PHE A 107 -5.01 -4.55 -2.91
C PHE A 107 -3.79 -3.63 -3.07
N VAL A 108 -3.65 -2.65 -2.18
CA VAL A 108 -2.51 -1.72 -2.21
C VAL A 108 -1.21 -2.43 -1.81
N ILE A 109 -1.27 -3.36 -0.85
CA ILE A 109 -0.12 -4.19 -0.48
C ILE A 109 0.38 -5.00 -1.68
N VAL A 110 -0.50 -5.75 -2.36
CA VAL A 110 -0.07 -6.62 -3.47
C VAL A 110 0.39 -5.81 -4.68
N ALA A 111 -0.33 -4.75 -5.05
CA ALA A 111 0.03 -3.93 -6.21
C ALA A 111 1.34 -3.16 -5.96
N GLY A 112 1.48 -2.54 -4.78
CA GLY A 112 2.70 -1.83 -4.40
C GLY A 112 3.91 -2.75 -4.29
N ALA A 113 3.72 -3.98 -3.80
CA ALA A 113 4.78 -4.98 -3.76
C ALA A 113 5.20 -5.45 -5.17
N LEU A 114 4.24 -5.73 -6.05
CA LEU A 114 4.51 -6.12 -7.44
C LEU A 114 5.32 -5.03 -8.17
N LEU A 115 4.86 -3.78 -8.10
CA LEU A 115 5.52 -2.63 -8.72
C LEU A 115 6.91 -2.36 -8.12
N GLY A 116 6.99 -2.34 -6.78
CA GLY A 116 8.25 -2.17 -6.07
C GLY A 116 9.28 -3.24 -6.41
N SER A 117 8.84 -4.49 -6.60
CA SER A 117 9.74 -5.61 -6.91
C SER A 117 10.39 -5.53 -8.29
N ILE A 118 9.85 -4.70 -9.20
CA ILE A 118 10.41 -4.43 -10.53
C ILE A 118 10.92 -2.99 -10.66
N GLY A 119 11.11 -2.29 -9.52
CA GLY A 119 11.85 -1.02 -9.47
C GLY A 119 10.98 0.24 -9.42
N TYR A 120 9.66 0.14 -9.38
CA TYR A 120 8.80 1.32 -9.32
C TYR A 120 8.58 1.80 -7.87
N PRO A 121 8.79 3.11 -7.60
CA PRO A 121 8.37 3.70 -6.34
C PRO A 121 6.88 3.44 -6.12
N SER A 122 6.55 2.94 -4.93
CA SER A 122 5.19 2.55 -4.59
C SER A 122 4.79 3.14 -3.24
N GLY A 123 3.52 3.49 -3.16
CA GLY A 123 2.94 4.16 -2.03
C GLY A 123 1.45 3.93 -1.91
N ALA A 124 0.86 4.42 -0.84
CA ALA A 124 -0.58 4.39 -0.64
C ALA A 124 -1.12 5.80 -0.48
N LEU A 125 -2.37 5.97 -0.85
CA LEU A 125 -3.16 7.18 -0.70
C LEU A 125 -4.41 6.79 0.09
N ILE A 126 -4.48 7.19 1.35
CA ILE A 126 -5.68 6.99 2.17
C ILE A 126 -6.62 8.17 1.95
N VAL A 127 -7.88 7.88 1.62
CA VAL A 127 -8.89 8.87 1.26
C VAL A 127 -10.13 8.73 2.14
N ASP A 128 -10.75 9.87 2.40
CA ASP A 128 -12.13 9.96 2.85
C ASP A 128 -12.99 10.24 1.59
N SER A 129 -13.57 9.18 1.02
CA SER A 129 -14.21 9.22 -0.30
C SER A 129 -15.61 9.87 -0.30
N ASN A 130 -16.26 9.94 0.87
CA ASN A 130 -17.62 10.49 1.05
C ASN A 130 -17.60 11.88 1.72
N ASN A 131 -16.43 12.38 2.12
CA ASN A 131 -16.18 13.69 2.71
C ASN A 131 -16.92 13.88 4.05
N ASP A 132 -16.96 12.84 4.88
CA ASP A 132 -17.54 12.87 6.23
C ASP A 132 -16.48 13.04 7.35
N GLY A 133 -15.21 13.16 6.97
CA GLY A 133 -14.07 13.25 7.89
C GLY A 133 -13.52 11.90 8.35
N VAL A 134 -14.07 10.78 7.87
CA VAL A 134 -13.66 9.42 8.23
C VAL A 134 -13.01 8.73 7.03
N PHE A 135 -11.81 8.20 7.23
CA PHE A 135 -11.11 7.44 6.19
C PHE A 135 -11.85 6.12 5.92
N ASN A 136 -12.12 5.86 4.65
CA ASN A 136 -12.92 4.70 4.24
C ASN A 136 -12.41 4.01 2.98
N HIS A 137 -11.29 4.46 2.41
CA HIS A 137 -10.72 3.85 1.23
C HIS A 137 -9.22 4.13 1.12
N VAL A 138 -8.49 3.21 0.49
CA VAL A 138 -7.07 3.37 0.18
C VAL A 138 -6.80 3.04 -1.28
N MET A 139 -5.93 3.82 -1.89
CA MET A 139 -5.51 3.68 -3.28
C MET A 139 -4.01 3.50 -3.36
N LEU A 140 -3.52 2.93 -4.45
CA LEU A 140 -2.10 2.87 -4.74
C LEU A 140 -1.62 4.22 -5.32
N LEU A 141 -0.41 4.62 -4.96
CA LEU A 141 0.38 5.64 -5.66
C LEU A 141 1.63 5.01 -6.23
N THR A 142 1.93 5.31 -7.48
CA THR A 142 3.20 4.92 -8.12
C THR A 142 3.70 6.01 -9.05
N ARG A 143 4.90 5.88 -9.60
CA ARG A 143 5.40 6.78 -10.64
C ARG A 143 6.45 6.08 -11.49
N THR A 144 6.65 6.60 -12.68
CA THR A 144 7.79 6.24 -13.52
C THR A 144 9.08 6.82 -12.95
N THR A 145 10.20 6.16 -13.27
CA THR A 145 11.55 6.60 -12.93
C THR A 145 12.01 7.73 -13.85
N ALA A 146 11.58 7.70 -15.11
CA ALA A 146 11.76 8.77 -16.09
C ALA A 146 10.46 9.58 -16.32
N PRO A 147 10.55 10.87 -16.73
CA PRO A 147 9.38 11.65 -17.08
C PRO A 147 8.61 11.04 -18.26
N THR A 148 7.27 11.02 -18.17
CA THR A 148 6.41 10.54 -19.26
C THR A 148 5.63 11.67 -19.91
N LYS A 149 5.21 11.48 -21.17
CA LYS A 149 4.30 12.44 -21.84
C LYS A 149 2.98 12.61 -21.10
N GLN A 150 2.49 11.54 -20.47
CA GLN A 150 1.16 11.53 -19.84
C GLN A 150 1.17 12.11 -18.42
N PHE A 151 2.21 11.84 -17.64
CA PHE A 151 2.22 12.16 -16.21
C PHE A 151 3.46 12.97 -15.78
N GLY A 152 4.41 13.26 -16.69
CA GLY A 152 5.67 13.88 -16.31
C GLY A 152 6.39 13.07 -15.25
N THR A 153 6.79 13.72 -14.17
CA THR A 153 7.40 13.12 -12.96
C THR A 153 6.40 12.91 -11.82
N ASN A 154 5.11 13.13 -12.06
CA ASN A 154 4.09 13.13 -11.02
C ASN A 154 3.80 11.71 -10.52
N TRP A 155 3.32 11.64 -9.27
CA TRP A 155 2.71 10.42 -8.76
C TRP A 155 1.37 10.16 -9.46
N ILE A 156 1.13 8.89 -9.74
CA ILE A 156 -0.01 8.36 -10.47
C ILE A 156 -0.89 7.62 -9.46
N PRO A 157 -2.09 8.13 -9.13
CA PRO A 157 -3.05 7.37 -8.36
C PRO A 157 -3.60 6.20 -9.18
N CYS A 158 -3.71 5.05 -8.54
CA CYS A 158 -4.25 3.84 -9.12
C CYS A 158 -5.37 3.33 -8.21
N GLU A 159 -6.60 3.46 -8.71
CA GLU A 159 -7.76 2.80 -8.12
C GLU A 159 -7.70 1.31 -8.46
N LEU A 160 -7.74 0.44 -7.46
CA LEU A 160 -7.50 -0.99 -7.62
C LEU A 160 -8.76 -1.84 -7.43
N ILE A 161 -9.76 -1.35 -6.68
CA ILE A 161 -10.97 -2.13 -6.40
C ILE A 161 -12.02 -2.00 -7.50
N PHE A 162 -11.95 -0.91 -8.30
CA PHE A 162 -12.86 -0.66 -9.41
C PHE A 162 -12.15 -0.89 -10.75
N PRO A 163 -12.37 -2.03 -11.44
CA PRO A 163 -11.61 -2.41 -12.63
C PRO A 163 -11.84 -1.50 -13.84
N THR A 164 -12.88 -0.66 -13.80
CA THR A 164 -13.16 0.33 -14.85
C THR A 164 -12.26 1.57 -14.78
N PHE A 165 -11.55 1.77 -13.66
CA PHE A 165 -10.72 2.94 -13.48
C PHE A 165 -9.38 2.79 -14.21
N LYS A 166 -9.07 3.79 -15.04
CA LYS A 166 -7.75 3.94 -15.66
C LYS A 166 -6.79 4.56 -14.66
N ILE A 167 -5.49 4.24 -14.78
CA ILE A 167 -4.45 4.90 -13.98
C ILE A 167 -4.51 6.43 -14.12
N GLY A 168 -4.21 7.13 -13.03
CA GLY A 168 -4.36 8.59 -12.93
C GLY A 168 -5.80 9.06 -12.66
N LYS A 169 -6.77 8.16 -12.55
CA LYS A 169 -8.12 8.47 -12.06
C LYS A 169 -8.25 8.06 -10.61
N SER A 170 -9.03 8.84 -9.86
CA SER A 170 -9.33 8.58 -8.46
C SER A 170 -10.81 8.76 -8.19
N VAL A 171 -11.27 8.13 -7.11
CA VAL A 171 -12.50 8.58 -6.44
C VAL A 171 -12.33 10.02 -5.96
N LYS A 172 -13.42 10.65 -5.49
CA LYS A 172 -13.33 11.99 -4.91
C LYS A 172 -12.37 11.97 -3.72
N VAL A 173 -11.30 12.76 -3.81
CA VAL A 173 -10.26 12.82 -2.77
C VAL A 173 -10.56 14.02 -1.86
N SER A 174 -10.86 13.77 -0.60
CA SER A 174 -10.98 14.82 0.43
C SER A 174 -9.65 15.10 1.14
N SER A 175 -8.81 14.07 1.33
CA SER A 175 -7.51 14.12 2.02
C SER A 175 -6.54 13.08 1.44
N VAL A 176 -5.23 13.37 1.52
CA VAL A 176 -4.16 12.55 0.96
C VAL A 176 -3.10 12.27 2.01
N TYR A 177 -2.82 10.98 2.25
CA TYR A 177 -1.72 10.54 3.10
C TYR A 177 -0.75 9.68 2.29
N PRO A 178 0.35 10.25 1.79
CA PRO A 178 1.30 9.50 1.00
C PRO A 178 2.05 8.53 1.92
N LEU A 179 1.90 7.23 1.64
CA LEU A 179 2.82 6.23 2.17
C LEU A 179 3.94 6.07 1.15
N VAL A 180 5.21 6.16 1.56
CA VAL A 180 6.33 5.83 0.67
C VAL A 180 7.05 4.65 1.30
N ALA A 181 6.98 3.51 0.63
CA ALA A 181 7.76 2.33 1.01
C ALA A 181 9.24 2.62 0.76
N ASN A 182 10.10 2.34 1.75
CA ASN A 182 11.54 2.51 1.61
C ASN A 182 12.20 1.14 1.39
N PRO A 183 12.74 0.86 0.19
CA PRO A 183 13.38 -0.42 -0.11
C PRO A 183 14.70 -0.64 0.65
N GLY A 184 15.30 0.41 1.24
CA GLY A 184 16.54 0.33 2.02
C GLY A 184 16.38 -0.03 3.51
N THR A 185 15.16 -0.30 4.00
CA THR A 185 14.97 -0.69 5.42
C THR A 185 15.59 -2.06 5.73
N THR A 186 16.42 -2.14 6.77
CA THR A 186 17.06 -3.41 7.22
C THR A 186 16.22 -4.16 8.26
N ARG A 187 14.96 -3.76 8.45
CA ARG A 187 14.08 -4.37 9.45
C ARG A 187 13.76 -5.82 9.10
N VAL A 188 13.56 -6.63 10.14
CA VAL A 188 13.02 -7.98 9.99
C VAL A 188 11.58 -7.88 9.48
N PRO A 189 11.15 -8.66 8.48
CA PRO A 189 9.77 -8.67 8.00
C PRO A 189 8.75 -8.79 9.13
N ILE A 190 7.62 -8.06 9.07
CA ILE A 190 6.62 -8.04 10.17
C ILE A 190 6.20 -9.46 10.51
N MET A 191 5.95 -10.23 9.46
CA MET A 191 5.47 -11.60 9.59
C MET A 191 6.48 -12.55 10.25
N LYS A 192 7.77 -12.18 10.30
CA LYS A 192 8.83 -12.89 11.02
C LYS A 192 9.02 -12.37 12.45
N GLN A 193 8.76 -11.09 12.71
CA GLN A 193 8.86 -10.52 14.07
C GLN A 193 7.90 -11.20 15.06
N GLN A 194 6.70 -11.57 14.61
CA GLN A 194 5.74 -12.32 15.44
C GLN A 194 6.23 -13.73 15.84
N ILE A 195 7.23 -14.30 15.17
CA ILE A 195 7.82 -15.61 15.54
C ILE A 195 8.91 -15.42 16.60
N ALA A 196 9.73 -14.38 16.48
CA ALA A 196 10.85 -14.13 17.38
C ALA A 196 10.39 -13.72 18.80
N GLY A 197 9.14 -13.27 18.97
CA GLY A 197 8.54 -12.93 20.25
C GLY A 197 7.86 -14.08 20.99
N LEU A 198 7.91 -15.32 20.49
CA LEU A 198 7.34 -16.49 21.17
C LEU A 198 8.32 -17.11 22.17
N SER A 199 8.70 -16.32 23.17
CA SER A 199 9.10 -16.80 24.49
C SER A 199 8.67 -15.77 25.54
N GLY A 200 7.40 -15.84 25.96
CA GLY A 200 6.92 -15.19 27.19
C GLY A 200 6.09 -13.91 27.00
N GLY A 201 4.76 -14.08 27.09
CA GLY A 201 3.77 -13.25 27.81
C GLY A 201 3.71 -11.71 27.64
N PRO A 202 2.51 -11.10 27.67
CA PRO A 202 2.37 -9.64 27.57
C PRO A 202 2.60 -8.96 28.92
N THR A 203 3.52 -7.99 28.98
CA THR A 203 3.54 -6.97 30.04
C THR A 203 3.97 -5.61 29.51
N THR A 204 3.10 -4.64 29.75
CA THR A 204 3.31 -3.20 29.67
C THR A 204 4.45 -2.72 30.57
N SER A 205 5.29 -1.81 30.08
CA SER A 205 5.81 -0.70 30.90
C SER A 205 6.51 0.32 30.00
N PHE A 206 5.94 1.53 29.98
CA PHE A 206 6.63 2.72 29.54
C PHE A 206 7.72 3.02 30.56
N ALA A 207 8.97 3.05 30.12
CA ALA A 207 10.07 3.68 30.84
C ALA A 207 10.67 4.78 29.95
N SER A 208 10.55 6.00 30.45
CA SER A 208 11.10 7.23 29.89
C SER A 208 12.63 7.26 29.96
N SER A 209 13.28 7.78 28.91
CA SER A 209 14.42 8.69 29.08
C SER A 209 14.67 9.52 27.81
N PRO A 210 15.22 10.75 27.97
CA PRO A 210 15.15 11.80 26.97
C PRO A 210 16.40 11.84 26.09
N SER A 211 16.22 12.19 24.83
CA SER A 211 17.29 12.83 24.06
C SER A 211 16.68 13.89 23.14
N ALA A 212 17.09 15.12 23.40
CA ALA A 212 16.66 16.32 22.72
C ALA A 212 17.07 16.36 21.25
N GLY A 213 16.24 17.06 20.47
CA GLY A 213 16.70 17.91 19.38
C GLY A 213 16.82 17.25 18.00
N LEU A 214 15.76 17.36 17.20
CA LEU A 214 15.82 17.91 15.84
C LEU A 214 14.40 18.10 15.29
N GLY A 215 13.96 19.36 15.28
CA GLY A 215 12.96 19.96 14.39
C GLY A 215 11.71 19.15 14.07
N ALA A 216 10.63 19.44 14.80
CA ALA A 216 9.27 19.10 14.37
C ALA A 216 8.97 19.71 12.99
N LEU A 217 8.95 18.87 11.96
CA LEU A 217 8.26 19.13 10.71
C LEU A 217 7.05 18.22 10.67
N THR A 218 5.96 18.65 11.31
CA THR A 218 4.62 18.17 10.97
C THR A 218 4.11 19.01 9.79
N PRO A 219 4.08 18.51 8.54
CA PRO A 219 3.52 19.27 7.44
C PRO A 219 1.99 19.15 7.46
N ARG A 220 1.30 20.27 7.22
CA ARG A 220 -0.17 20.31 7.09
C ARG A 220 -0.61 19.50 5.85
N PRO A 221 -1.59 18.58 5.95
CA PRO A 221 -2.02 17.68 4.86
C PRO A 221 -2.37 18.36 3.53
N VAL A 222 -2.84 19.61 3.57
CA VAL A 222 -3.35 20.36 2.41
C VAL A 222 -2.25 20.85 1.47
N VAL A 223 -1.03 21.11 1.99
CA VAL A 223 0.06 21.68 1.18
C VAL A 223 0.61 20.65 0.18
N TRP A 224 0.60 19.38 0.56
CA TRP A 224 1.14 18.29 -0.25
C TRP A 224 0.19 17.83 -1.37
N ALA A 225 -1.13 17.87 -1.16
CA ALA A 225 -2.11 17.49 -2.16
C ALA A 225 -2.09 18.39 -3.42
N LYS A 226 -1.69 19.67 -3.29
CA LYS A 226 -1.43 20.57 -4.42
C LYS A 226 -0.14 20.22 -5.16
N GLN A 227 0.91 19.83 -4.43
CA GLN A 227 2.21 19.45 -4.99
C GLN A 227 2.18 18.08 -5.69
N LEU A 228 1.24 17.21 -5.30
CA LEU A 228 0.90 15.94 -5.96
C LEU A 228 -0.04 16.10 -7.17
N GLY A 229 -0.51 17.32 -7.49
CA GLY A 229 -1.49 17.54 -8.57
C GLY A 229 -2.89 16.94 -8.31
N LEU A 230 -3.17 16.48 -7.09
CA LEU A 230 -4.41 15.78 -6.72
C LEU A 230 -5.55 16.73 -6.29
N LEU A 231 -5.23 17.98 -5.94
CA LEU A 231 -6.20 19.03 -5.64
C LEU A 231 -5.87 20.29 -6.44
N GLY A 232 -6.54 20.48 -7.58
CA GLY A 232 -6.42 21.72 -8.35
C GLY A 232 -6.71 21.62 -9.84
N GLY A 233 -7.93 21.22 -10.21
CA GLY A 233 -8.53 21.57 -11.49
C GLY A 233 -9.71 22.50 -11.24
N ARG A 234 -9.47 23.82 -11.19
CA ARG A 234 -10.54 24.79 -11.50
C ARG A 234 -10.36 25.21 -12.95
N LYS A 235 -11.52 25.28 -13.61
CA LYS A 235 -11.78 25.68 -14.99
C LYS A 235 -10.85 26.74 -15.55
#